data_AF-A0A2T4TP05-F1
#
_entry.id   AF-A0A2T4TP05-F1
#
_cell.length_a   1.000
_cell.length_b   1.000
_cell.length_c   1.000
_cell.angle_alpha   90.00
_cell.angle_beta   90.00
_cell.angle_gamma   90.00
#
_symmetry.space_group_name_H-M   'P 1'
#
loop_
_entity.id
_entity.type
_entity.pdbx_description
1 polymer ?
#
loop_
_entity_poly.entity_id
_entity_poly.type
_entity_poly.pdbx_seq_one_letter_code
_entity_poly.pdbx_strand_id
1 'polypeptide(L)'
;MKIELYTNKSTSACIKAAYTLLISTFKTTIKRLWLPALVNAALLTLLFLLYIPDKTFNEVGLSHPMITLLLITGCYILTVAANIWFMAAIASLLNGKKLNQNILRAIVVVGVGFIITGIGTFIINFGSSFFGSLVSSSHIASPEKSAAAGYIASVIILLLLYIFTLPLTFSSIRCQIDHRTKLTEIFRKGYRMGLRHWGFLFVTHLVATLLTFVACFIAFIPLLITILSQTINQLGMLNGDPSGVPGYFIYLLVATSLITMYILCFIGVWMFFISYYIYGSVEVKERAAKMAKPFAKSPDGKLKTHG
;
A
#
# COMPACT_ATOMS: atom_id res chain seq x y z
N MET A 1 -24.21 -12.35 7.60
CA MET A 1 -23.82 -11.29 6.65
C MET A 1 -23.81 -11.90 5.25
N LYS A 2 -24.76 -11.58 4.36
CA LYS A 2 -24.75 -12.09 2.98
C LYS A 2 -23.93 -11.13 2.12
N ILE A 3 -22.65 -11.43 1.97
CA ILE A 3 -21.75 -10.71 1.06
C ILE A 3 -21.86 -11.39 -0.30
N GLU A 4 -22.47 -10.73 -1.29
CA GLU A 4 -22.43 -11.21 -2.66
C GLU A 4 -21.08 -10.86 -3.31
N LEU A 5 -20.04 -11.59 -2.89
CA LEU A 5 -18.69 -11.45 -3.42
C LEU A 5 -18.62 -11.91 -4.88
N TYR A 6 -19.17 -13.10 -5.17
CA TYR A 6 -19.03 -13.75 -6.47
C TYR A 6 -20.12 -13.31 -7.43
N THR A 7 -20.00 -12.08 -7.94
CA THR A 7 -20.85 -11.55 -9.01
C THR A 7 -19.99 -10.88 -10.08
N ASN A 8 -20.43 -10.93 -11.34
CA ASN A 8 -19.73 -10.23 -12.43
C ASN A 8 -19.98 -8.72 -12.29
N LYS A 9 -18.99 -7.96 -11.81
CA LYS A 9 -19.10 -6.53 -11.54
C LYS A 9 -18.28 -5.71 -12.54
N SER A 10 -18.82 -4.55 -12.90
CA SER A 10 -18.08 -3.48 -13.57
C SER A 10 -17.18 -2.74 -12.56
N THR A 11 -16.29 -1.89 -13.07
CA THR A 11 -15.41 -1.02 -12.27
C THR A 11 -16.18 -0.21 -11.23
N SER A 12 -17.21 0.52 -11.65
CA SER A 12 -18.05 1.34 -10.77
C SER A 12 -18.83 0.50 -9.76
N ALA A 13 -19.30 -0.68 -10.16
CA ALA A 13 -19.99 -1.60 -9.26
C ALA A 13 -19.07 -2.16 -8.16
N CYS A 14 -17.78 -2.44 -8.46
CA CYS A 14 -16.80 -2.84 -7.45
C CYS A 14 -16.54 -1.73 -6.43
N ILE A 15 -16.30 -0.50 -6.90
CA ILE A 15 -16.03 0.65 -6.02
C ILE A 15 -17.25 0.96 -5.15
N LYS A 16 -18.46 0.97 -5.75
CA LYS A 16 -19.71 1.17 -5.02
C LYS A 16 -19.93 0.09 -3.97
N ALA A 17 -19.70 -1.19 -4.31
CA ALA A 17 -19.85 -2.29 -3.37
C ALA A 17 -18.85 -2.19 -2.20
N ALA A 18 -17.60 -1.81 -2.47
CA ALA A 18 -16.59 -1.57 -1.42
C ALA A 18 -16.98 -0.42 -0.49
N TYR A 19 -17.49 0.68 -1.03
CA TYR A 19 -18.00 1.80 -0.25
C TYR A 19 -19.23 1.40 0.59
N THR A 20 -20.23 0.75 -0.01
CA THR A 20 -21.40 0.25 0.71
C THR A 20 -21.00 -0.71 1.83
N LEU A 21 -20.04 -1.60 1.59
CA LEU A 21 -19.50 -2.51 2.60
C LEU A 21 -18.89 -1.73 3.77
N LEU A 22 -18.05 -0.74 3.49
CA LEU A 22 -17.41 0.08 4.52
C LEU A 22 -18.43 0.82 5.38
N ILE A 23 -19.41 1.50 4.77
CA ILE A 23 -20.40 2.30 5.48
C ILE A 23 -21.37 1.42 6.27
N SER A 24 -21.92 0.38 5.63
CA SER A 24 -22.88 -0.52 6.29
C SER A 24 -22.28 -1.31 7.46
N THR A 25 -20.95 -1.50 7.46
CA THR A 25 -20.25 -2.22 8.53
C THR A 25 -19.31 -1.35 9.34
N PHE A 26 -19.38 -0.01 9.21
CA PHE A 26 -18.41 0.93 9.75
C PHE A 26 -18.10 0.70 11.23
N LYS A 27 -19.15 0.59 12.06
CA LYS A 27 -19.03 0.32 13.50
C LYS A 27 -18.32 -1.00 13.79
N THR A 28 -18.64 -2.05 13.05
CA THR A 28 -18.03 -3.38 13.19
C THR A 28 -16.57 -3.36 12.75
N THR A 29 -16.27 -2.71 11.64
CA THR A 29 -14.93 -2.56 11.08
C THR A 29 -14.03 -1.80 12.05
N ILE A 30 -14.48 -0.66 12.58
CA ILE A 30 -13.73 0.06 13.63
C ILE A 30 -13.56 -0.81 14.87
N LYS A 31 -14.63 -1.41 15.40
CA LYS A 31 -14.55 -2.21 16.63
C LYS A 31 -13.60 -3.40 16.51
N ARG A 32 -13.44 -3.97 15.31
CA ARG A 32 -12.52 -5.09 15.08
C ARG A 32 -11.09 -4.66 14.73
N LEU A 33 -10.91 -3.50 14.12
CA LEU A 33 -9.62 -3.06 13.60
C LEU A 33 -8.97 -1.92 14.41
N TRP A 34 -9.66 -1.31 15.39
CA TRP A 34 -9.13 -0.15 16.12
C TRP A 34 -7.75 -0.41 16.74
N LEU A 35 -7.57 -1.56 17.42
CA LEU A 35 -6.30 -1.84 18.10
C LEU A 35 -5.18 -2.18 17.10
N PRO A 36 -5.36 -3.10 16.14
CA PRO A 36 -4.36 -3.32 15.09
C PRO A 36 -4.01 -2.05 14.31
N ALA A 37 -5.00 -1.21 13.99
CA ALA A 37 -4.78 0.06 13.30
C ALA A 37 -4.02 1.07 14.17
N LEU A 38 -4.38 1.19 15.46
CA LEU A 38 -3.73 2.11 16.40
C LEU A 38 -2.27 1.73 16.62
N VAL A 39 -1.98 0.46 16.83
CA VAL A 39 -0.60 -0.04 17.01
C VAL A 39 0.23 0.20 15.74
N ASN A 40 -0.34 -0.11 14.57
CA ASN A 40 0.34 0.16 13.29
C ASN A 40 0.57 1.68 13.08
N ALA A 41 -0.42 2.52 13.38
CA ALA A 41 -0.31 3.97 13.27
C ALA A 41 0.73 4.56 14.23
N ALA A 42 0.80 4.08 15.47
CA ALA A 42 1.78 4.51 16.46
C ALA A 42 3.22 4.16 16.04
N LEU A 43 3.44 2.96 15.50
CA LEU A 43 4.75 2.54 15.01
C LEU A 43 5.17 3.27 13.73
N LEU A 44 4.23 3.51 12.81
CA LEU A 44 4.47 4.38 11.64
C LEU A 44 4.78 5.81 12.05
N THR A 45 4.11 6.32 13.08
CA THR A 45 4.40 7.65 13.65
C THR A 45 5.80 7.70 14.24
N LEU A 46 6.19 6.70 15.03
CA LEU A 46 7.55 6.61 15.57
C LEU A 46 8.59 6.57 14.46
N LEU A 47 8.41 5.72 13.44
CA LEU A 47 9.31 5.70 12.28
C LEU A 47 9.35 7.06 11.58
N PHE A 48 8.19 7.68 11.34
CA PHE A 48 8.12 9.00 10.72
C PHE A 48 8.92 10.05 11.51
N LEU A 49 8.81 10.07 12.84
CA LEU A 49 9.56 10.98 13.71
C LEU A 49 11.06 10.72 13.72
N LEU A 50 11.50 9.48 13.48
CA LEU A 50 12.93 9.14 13.34
C LEU A 50 13.53 9.65 12.01
N TYR A 51 12.70 9.92 11.00
CA TYR A 51 13.14 10.40 9.69
C TYR A 51 12.87 11.89 9.44
N ILE A 52 12.04 12.54 10.25
CA ILE A 52 11.81 13.99 10.12
C ILE A 52 13.09 14.75 10.51
N PRO A 53 13.43 15.86 9.83
CA PRO A 53 14.59 16.66 10.22
C PRO A 53 14.49 17.11 11.68
N ASP A 54 15.51 16.76 12.45
CA ASP A 54 15.71 17.24 13.81
C ASP A 54 17.21 17.22 14.15
N LYS A 55 17.76 18.39 14.50
CA LYS A 55 19.18 18.54 14.79
C LYS A 55 19.62 17.68 15.97
N THR A 56 18.84 17.66 17.05
CA THR A 56 19.16 16.93 18.28
C THR A 56 19.24 15.43 18.01
N PHE A 57 18.23 14.88 17.31
CA PHE A 57 18.24 13.46 16.96
C PHE A 57 19.38 13.10 16.01
N ASN A 58 19.75 13.99 15.08
CA ASN A 58 20.91 13.76 14.21
C ASN A 58 22.23 13.75 14.99
N GLU A 59 22.44 14.67 15.93
CA GLU A 59 23.65 14.72 16.76
C GLU A 59 23.78 13.49 17.68
N VAL A 60 22.65 13.04 18.27
CA VAL A 60 22.60 11.78 19.02
C VAL A 60 22.88 10.58 18.11
N GLY A 61 22.35 10.59 16.89
CA GLY A 61 22.58 9.57 15.88
C GLY A 61 24.04 9.42 15.49
N LEU A 62 24.73 10.55 15.31
CA LEU A 62 26.15 10.60 14.96
C LEU A 62 27.07 10.21 16.13
N SER A 63 26.72 10.58 17.35
CA SER A 63 27.48 10.21 18.55
C SER A 63 27.31 8.74 18.94
N HIS A 64 26.15 8.14 18.66
CA HIS A 64 25.83 6.75 18.99
C HIS A 64 25.25 5.97 17.79
N PRO A 65 26.06 5.71 16.74
CA PRO A 65 25.56 5.16 15.48
C PRO A 65 25.02 3.73 15.62
N MET A 66 25.67 2.88 16.42
CA MET A 66 25.22 1.48 16.62
C MET A 66 23.90 1.40 17.38
N ILE A 67 23.72 2.23 18.41
CA ILE A 67 22.47 2.26 19.19
C ILE A 67 21.33 2.76 18.30
N THR A 68 21.58 3.81 17.52
CA THR A 68 20.61 4.38 16.59
C THR A 68 20.22 3.38 15.50
N LEU A 69 21.19 2.65 14.95
CA LEU A 69 20.94 1.58 13.99
C LEU A 69 20.05 0.47 14.59
N LEU A 70 20.36 0.02 15.81
CA LEU A 70 19.56 -1.00 16.50
C LEU A 70 18.14 -0.51 16.78
N LEU A 71 17.99 0.75 17.21
CA LEU A 71 16.69 1.37 17.47
C LEU A 71 15.84 1.45 16.20
N ILE A 72 16.39 1.98 15.11
CA ILE A 72 15.70 2.10 13.82
C ILE A 72 15.31 0.71 13.30
N THR A 73 16.26 -0.22 13.32
CA THR A 73 16.02 -1.60 12.86
C THR A 73 14.93 -2.29 13.70
N GLY A 74 14.97 -2.13 15.02
CA GLY A 74 13.93 -2.63 15.92
C GLY A 74 12.56 -2.03 15.63
N CYS A 75 12.48 -0.71 15.42
CA CYS A 75 11.24 -0.02 15.06
C CYS A 75 10.67 -0.51 13.72
N TYR A 76 11.53 -0.77 12.73
CA TYR A 76 11.12 -1.37 11.46
C TYR A 76 10.54 -2.77 11.63
N ILE A 77 11.21 -3.65 12.39
CA ILE A 77 10.73 -5.01 12.66
C ILE A 77 9.36 -4.98 13.35
N LEU A 78 9.19 -4.12 14.35
CA LEU A 78 7.90 -3.95 15.04
C LEU A 78 6.81 -3.42 14.10
N THR A 79 7.15 -2.47 13.22
CA THR A 79 6.21 -1.95 12.22
C THR A 79 5.77 -3.03 11.25
N VAL A 80 6.70 -3.88 10.77
CA VAL A 80 6.39 -5.03 9.91
C VAL A 80 5.43 -5.97 10.64
N ALA A 81 5.70 -6.29 11.91
CA ALA A 81 4.85 -7.16 12.71
C ALA A 81 3.44 -6.57 12.91
N ALA A 82 3.33 -5.27 13.19
CA ALA A 82 2.06 -4.58 13.29
C ALA A 82 1.29 -4.55 11.97
N ASN A 83 2.00 -4.40 10.84
CA ASN A 83 1.39 -4.43 9.52
C ASN A 83 0.84 -5.82 9.17
N ILE A 84 1.59 -6.89 9.51
CA ILE A 84 1.12 -8.28 9.39
C ILE A 84 -0.13 -8.50 10.23
N TRP A 85 -0.15 -8.02 11.47
CA TRP A 85 -1.31 -8.13 12.35
C TRP A 85 -2.52 -7.39 11.78
N PHE A 86 -2.34 -6.15 11.35
CA PHE A 86 -3.39 -5.34 10.74
C PHE A 86 -3.96 -6.01 9.48
N MET A 87 -3.08 -6.47 8.59
CA MET A 87 -3.46 -7.18 7.36
C MET A 87 -4.21 -8.49 7.64
N ALA A 88 -3.75 -9.28 8.61
CA ALA A 88 -4.43 -10.51 9.03
C ALA A 88 -5.81 -10.22 9.63
N ALA A 89 -5.95 -9.11 10.38
CA ALA A 89 -7.22 -8.69 10.97
C ALA A 89 -8.23 -8.26 9.89
N ILE A 90 -7.79 -7.54 8.86
CA ILE A 90 -8.64 -7.21 7.69
C ILE A 90 -9.10 -8.49 6.98
N ALA A 91 -8.19 -9.44 6.72
CA ALA A 91 -8.55 -10.70 6.08
C ALA A 91 -9.57 -11.50 6.92
N SER A 92 -9.35 -11.58 8.25
CA SER A 92 -10.25 -12.22 9.20
C SER A 92 -11.65 -11.60 9.22
N LEU A 93 -11.75 -10.28 9.06
CA LEU A 93 -13.02 -9.57 8.96
C LEU A 93 -13.84 -10.05 7.75
N LEU A 94 -13.20 -10.26 6.60
CA LEU A 94 -13.90 -10.59 5.35
C LEU A 94 -14.14 -12.08 5.14
N ASN A 95 -13.20 -12.94 5.53
CA ASN A 95 -13.33 -14.38 5.33
C ASN A 95 -13.97 -15.12 6.52
N GLY A 96 -14.18 -14.42 7.65
CA GLY A 96 -14.81 -14.98 8.86
C GLY A 96 -13.94 -15.97 9.64
N LYS A 97 -12.68 -16.20 9.23
CA LYS A 97 -11.76 -17.11 9.91
C LYS A 97 -11.07 -16.43 11.08
N LYS A 98 -10.55 -17.24 12.02
CA LYS A 98 -9.77 -16.74 13.16
C LYS A 98 -8.50 -16.03 12.69
N LEU A 99 -8.03 -15.05 13.47
CA LEU A 99 -6.85 -14.25 13.15
C LEU A 99 -5.61 -15.10 12.86
N ASN A 100 -5.33 -16.10 13.71
CA ASN A 100 -4.17 -16.99 13.58
C ASN A 100 -4.13 -17.76 12.26
N GLN A 101 -5.29 -18.08 11.68
CA GLN A 101 -5.38 -18.76 10.38
C GLN A 101 -5.00 -17.84 9.21
N ASN A 102 -5.03 -16.52 9.41
CA ASN A 102 -4.69 -15.52 8.42
C ASN A 102 -3.24 -14.99 8.52
N ILE A 103 -2.55 -15.20 9.65
CA ILE A 103 -1.20 -14.65 9.89
C ILE A 103 -0.21 -15.08 8.81
N LEU A 104 -0.12 -16.37 8.48
CA LEU A 104 0.85 -16.85 7.50
C LEU A 104 0.62 -16.23 6.11
N ARG A 105 -0.64 -16.06 5.72
CA ARG A 105 -1.01 -15.41 4.44
C ARG A 105 -0.69 -13.92 4.48
N ALA A 106 -0.91 -13.26 5.61
CA ALA A 106 -0.54 -11.87 5.83
C ALA A 106 0.99 -11.67 5.78
N ILE A 107 1.78 -12.56 6.38
CA ILE A 107 3.26 -12.53 6.28
C ILE A 107 3.71 -12.51 4.83
N VAL A 108 3.16 -13.41 4.00
CA VAL A 108 3.54 -13.47 2.59
C VAL A 108 3.12 -12.21 1.83
N VAL A 109 1.88 -11.74 2.01
CA VAL A 109 1.39 -10.54 1.31
C VAL A 109 2.15 -9.28 1.75
N VAL A 110 2.38 -9.11 3.04
CA VAL A 110 3.14 -7.99 3.60
C VAL A 110 4.60 -8.07 3.15
N GLY A 111 5.24 -9.24 3.21
CA GLY A 111 6.61 -9.42 2.73
C GLY A 111 6.77 -9.09 1.24
N VAL A 112 5.82 -9.49 0.40
CA VAL A 112 5.77 -9.10 -1.01
C VAL A 112 5.63 -7.58 -1.17
N GLY A 113 4.73 -6.96 -0.39
CA GLY A 113 4.59 -5.50 -0.34
C GLY A 113 5.89 -4.80 0.03
N PHE A 114 6.58 -5.27 1.07
CA PHE A 114 7.86 -4.73 1.54
C PHE A 114 8.97 -4.84 0.50
N ILE A 115 9.05 -5.94 -0.24
CA ILE A 115 10.02 -6.10 -1.34
C ILE A 115 9.74 -5.05 -2.43
N ILE A 116 8.47 -4.86 -2.81
CA ILE A 116 8.08 -3.89 -3.84
C ILE A 116 8.37 -2.46 -3.39
N THR A 117 7.99 -2.11 -2.16
CA THR A 117 8.28 -0.78 -1.61
C THR A 117 9.79 -0.57 -1.47
N GLY A 118 10.56 -1.60 -1.09
CA GLY A 118 12.01 -1.57 -1.01
C GLY A 118 12.67 -1.28 -2.37
N ILE A 119 12.23 -1.98 -3.42
CA ILE A 119 12.65 -1.70 -4.81
C ILE A 119 12.28 -0.27 -5.21
N GLY A 120 11.07 0.18 -4.88
CA GLY A 120 10.64 1.55 -5.14
C GLY A 120 11.52 2.60 -4.45
N THR A 121 11.82 2.42 -3.16
CA THR A 121 12.71 3.30 -2.41
C THR A 121 14.14 3.29 -2.96
N PHE A 122 14.62 2.13 -3.43
CA PHE A 122 15.91 2.03 -4.10
C PHE A 122 15.93 2.82 -5.43
N ILE A 123 14.88 2.73 -6.24
CA ILE A 123 14.75 3.50 -7.49
C ILE A 123 14.70 5.02 -7.22
N ILE A 124 14.03 5.46 -6.16
CA ILE A 124 13.99 6.88 -5.80
C ILE A 124 15.38 7.36 -5.38
N ASN A 125 16.02 6.67 -4.43
CA ASN A 125 17.26 7.16 -3.84
C ASN A 125 18.47 6.95 -4.76
N PHE A 126 18.64 5.75 -5.31
CA PHE A 126 19.79 5.43 -6.16
C PHE A 126 19.52 5.76 -7.63
N GLY A 127 18.31 5.46 -8.11
CA GLY A 127 17.96 5.71 -9.51
C GLY A 127 18.00 7.20 -9.87
N SER A 128 17.51 8.09 -8.99
CA SER A 128 17.51 9.52 -9.28
C SER A 128 18.93 10.07 -9.40
N SER A 129 19.84 9.66 -8.52
CA SER A 129 21.26 10.00 -8.59
C SER A 129 21.93 9.42 -9.84
N PHE A 130 21.65 8.16 -10.18
CA PHE A 130 22.19 7.52 -11.37
C PHE A 130 21.77 8.25 -12.66
N PHE A 131 20.47 8.46 -12.87
CA PHE A 131 19.98 9.16 -14.06
C PHE A 131 20.41 10.62 -14.10
N GLY A 132 20.45 11.31 -12.95
CA GLY A 132 20.97 12.67 -12.86
C GLY A 132 22.44 12.75 -13.24
N SER A 133 23.26 11.79 -12.81
CA SER A 133 24.68 11.73 -13.17
C SER A 133 24.89 11.52 -14.67
N LEU A 134 24.09 10.66 -15.31
CA LEU A 134 24.14 10.44 -16.76
C LEU A 134 23.85 11.73 -17.53
N VAL A 135 22.82 12.47 -17.14
CA VAL A 135 22.47 13.75 -17.77
C VAL A 135 23.57 14.78 -17.54
N SER A 136 24.14 14.86 -16.33
CA SER A 136 25.23 15.79 -16.02
C SER A 136 26.51 15.49 -16.83
N SER A 137 26.80 14.21 -17.07
CA SER A 137 27.98 13.77 -17.84
C SER A 137 27.94 14.15 -19.31
N SER A 138 26.75 14.47 -19.84
CA SER A 138 26.58 14.94 -21.22
C SER A 138 26.99 16.40 -21.41
N HIS A 139 27.19 17.16 -20.33
CA HIS A 139 27.40 18.62 -20.34
C HIS A 139 26.28 19.45 -21.00
N ILE A 140 25.12 18.85 -21.28
CA ILE A 140 23.99 19.50 -21.98
C ILE A 140 23.13 20.34 -21.01
N ALA A 141 23.11 20.00 -19.72
CA ALA A 141 22.21 20.59 -18.73
C ALA A 141 22.94 21.04 -17.47
N SER A 142 22.44 22.10 -16.83
CA SER A 142 22.93 22.53 -15.52
C SER A 142 22.75 21.43 -14.46
N PRO A 143 23.50 21.45 -13.34
CA PRO A 143 23.38 20.46 -12.28
C PRO A 143 21.95 20.31 -11.74
N GLU A 144 21.22 21.41 -11.59
CA GLU A 144 19.83 21.44 -11.13
C GLU A 144 18.88 20.75 -12.11
N LYS A 145 19.01 21.04 -13.41
CA LYS A 145 18.20 20.41 -14.45
C LYS A 145 18.51 18.92 -14.59
N SER A 146 19.77 18.54 -14.40
CA SER A 146 20.21 17.15 -14.37
C SER A 146 19.59 16.39 -13.19
N ALA A 147 19.59 16.98 -11.99
CA ALA A 147 18.94 16.39 -10.82
C ALA A 147 17.42 16.23 -11.03
N ALA A 148 16.74 17.25 -11.54
CA ALA A 148 15.31 17.19 -11.85
C ALA A 148 14.99 16.09 -12.87
N ALA A 149 15.79 15.96 -13.94
CA ALA A 149 15.65 14.90 -14.92
C ALA A 149 15.80 13.50 -14.29
N GLY A 150 16.74 13.33 -13.35
CA GLY A 150 16.91 12.10 -12.59
C GLY A 150 15.66 11.70 -11.80
N TYR A 151 15.06 12.65 -11.08
CA TYR A 151 13.80 12.41 -10.37
C TYR A 151 12.63 12.08 -11.31
N ILE A 152 12.50 12.81 -12.43
CA ILE A 152 11.45 12.54 -13.44
C ILE A 152 11.60 11.11 -13.98
N ALA A 153 12.82 10.68 -14.33
CA ALA A 153 13.08 9.33 -14.80
C ALA A 153 12.71 8.27 -13.75
N SER A 154 13.10 8.46 -12.49
CA SER A 154 12.71 7.56 -11.39
C SER A 154 11.18 7.50 -11.21
N VAL A 155 10.47 8.64 -11.30
CA VAL A 155 9.00 8.67 -11.22
C VAL A 155 8.36 7.87 -12.36
N ILE A 156 8.85 8.00 -13.59
CA ILE A 156 8.36 7.21 -14.73
C ILE A 156 8.55 5.71 -14.47
N ILE A 157 9.72 5.30 -13.99
CA ILE A 157 10.00 3.90 -13.66
C ILE A 157 9.07 3.39 -12.54
N LEU A 158 8.77 4.22 -11.53
CA LEU A 158 7.82 3.86 -10.47
C LEU A 158 6.40 3.69 -10.99
N LEU A 159 5.96 4.53 -11.94
CA LEU A 159 4.65 4.37 -12.58
C LEU A 159 4.58 3.05 -13.35
N LEU A 160 5.64 2.68 -14.06
CA LEU A 160 5.75 1.38 -14.74
C LEU A 160 5.74 0.21 -13.74
N LEU A 161 6.47 0.34 -12.62
CA LEU A 161 6.47 -0.65 -11.54
C LEU A 161 5.07 -0.81 -10.94
N TYR A 162 4.38 0.29 -10.64
CA TYR A 162 3.01 0.27 -10.14
C TYR A 162 2.08 -0.49 -11.08
N ILE A 163 2.14 -0.19 -12.37
CA ILE A 163 1.36 -0.88 -13.41
C ILE A 163 1.66 -2.39 -13.43
N PHE A 164 2.93 -2.76 -13.30
CA PHE A 164 3.36 -4.16 -13.28
C PHE A 164 2.89 -4.90 -12.02
N THR A 165 2.69 -4.21 -10.90
CA THR A 165 2.23 -4.82 -9.64
C THR A 165 0.71 -5.09 -9.58
N LEU A 166 -0.09 -4.55 -10.51
CA LEU A 166 -1.54 -4.72 -10.49
C LEU A 166 -2.05 -6.18 -10.51
N PRO A 167 -1.50 -7.10 -11.32
CA PRO A 167 -1.90 -8.51 -11.25
C PRO A 167 -1.57 -9.16 -9.90
N LEU A 168 -0.56 -8.62 -9.21
CA LEU A 168 -0.15 -9.10 -7.90
C LEU A 168 -1.14 -8.66 -6.82
N THR A 169 -1.77 -7.48 -6.92
CA THR A 169 -2.81 -7.07 -5.96
C THR A 169 -3.98 -8.06 -5.98
N PHE A 170 -4.44 -8.45 -7.18
CA PHE A 170 -5.44 -9.52 -7.35
C PHE A 170 -4.97 -10.84 -6.70
N SER A 171 -3.72 -11.22 -6.96
CA SER A 171 -3.14 -12.47 -6.48
C SER A 171 -3.02 -12.52 -4.95
N SER A 172 -2.64 -11.40 -4.33
CA SER A 172 -2.54 -11.22 -2.88
C SER A 172 -3.90 -11.40 -2.20
N ILE A 173 -4.94 -10.76 -2.73
CA ILE A 173 -6.31 -10.93 -2.19
C ILE A 173 -6.77 -12.37 -2.34
N ARG A 174 -6.55 -12.98 -3.51
CA ARG A 174 -6.89 -14.39 -3.72
C ARG A 174 -6.23 -15.28 -2.67
N CYS A 175 -4.94 -15.06 -2.38
CA CYS A 175 -4.23 -15.80 -1.36
C CYS A 175 -4.86 -15.61 0.03
N GLN A 176 -5.29 -14.40 0.40
CA GLN A 176 -5.84 -14.14 1.73
C GLN A 176 -7.26 -14.69 1.92
N ILE A 177 -8.09 -14.63 0.87
CA ILE A 177 -9.50 -15.04 0.94
C ILE A 177 -9.65 -16.54 0.70
N ASP A 178 -9.06 -17.07 -0.38
CA ASP A 178 -9.19 -18.48 -0.73
C ASP A 178 -8.08 -19.32 -0.08
N HIS A 179 -8.45 -19.96 1.03
CA HIS A 179 -7.53 -20.82 1.77
C HIS A 179 -7.14 -22.11 1.06
N ARG A 180 -7.76 -22.45 -0.08
CA ARG A 180 -7.35 -23.57 -0.92
C ARG A 180 -6.15 -23.20 -1.80
N THR A 181 -5.94 -21.90 -2.04
CA THR A 181 -4.81 -21.40 -2.83
C THR A 181 -3.51 -21.56 -2.03
N LYS A 182 -2.50 -22.18 -2.65
CA LYS A 182 -1.15 -22.31 -2.06
C LYS A 182 -0.45 -20.94 -2.06
N LEU A 183 0.37 -20.66 -1.06
CA LEU A 183 1.06 -19.37 -0.93
C LEU A 183 1.95 -19.05 -2.14
N THR A 184 2.61 -20.06 -2.70
CA THR A 184 3.48 -19.93 -3.89
C THR A 184 2.70 -19.64 -5.18
N GLU A 185 1.39 -19.88 -5.21
CA GLU A 185 0.57 -19.58 -6.39
C GLU A 185 0.36 -18.08 -6.59
N ILE A 186 0.75 -17.24 -5.61
CA ILE A 186 0.75 -15.78 -5.75
C ILE A 186 1.51 -15.35 -7.01
N PHE A 187 2.73 -15.85 -7.21
CA PHE A 187 3.58 -15.44 -8.33
C PHE A 187 3.32 -16.20 -9.63
N ARG A 188 2.57 -17.31 -9.57
CA ARG A 188 2.35 -18.19 -10.72
C ARG A 188 0.93 -18.05 -11.28
N LYS A 189 0.01 -18.89 -10.80
CA LYS A 189 -1.35 -18.96 -11.34
C LYS A 189 -2.15 -17.71 -11.03
N GLY A 190 -2.02 -17.16 -9.82
CA GLY A 190 -2.73 -15.95 -9.41
C GLY A 190 -2.29 -14.74 -10.24
N TYR A 191 -0.97 -14.51 -10.36
CA TYR A 191 -0.42 -13.44 -11.19
C TYR A 191 -0.83 -13.56 -12.67
N ARG A 192 -0.70 -14.75 -13.27
CA ARG A 192 -1.11 -14.98 -14.67
C ARG A 192 -2.60 -14.73 -14.90
N MET A 193 -3.44 -15.08 -13.93
CA MET A 193 -4.88 -14.84 -14.02
C MET A 193 -5.23 -13.35 -13.90
N GLY A 194 -4.50 -12.62 -13.05
CA GLY A 194 -4.57 -11.17 -12.97
C GLY A 194 -4.17 -10.50 -14.30
N LEU A 195 -3.08 -10.96 -14.93
CA LEU A 195 -2.63 -10.45 -16.22
C LEU A 195 -3.69 -10.59 -17.32
N ARG A 196 -4.43 -11.71 -17.33
CA ARG A 196 -5.52 -11.91 -18.31
C ARG A 196 -6.67 -10.90 -18.16
N HIS A 197 -6.80 -10.28 -16.99
CA HIS A 197 -7.79 -9.24 -16.68
C HIS A 197 -7.15 -7.88 -16.43
N TRP A 198 -5.92 -7.67 -16.93
CA TRP A 198 -5.10 -6.51 -16.60
C TRP A 198 -5.82 -5.18 -16.87
N GLY A 199 -6.54 -5.04 -17.99
CA GLY A 199 -7.30 -3.82 -18.30
C GLY A 199 -8.37 -3.49 -17.26
N PHE A 200 -9.10 -4.49 -16.77
CA PHE A 200 -10.08 -4.31 -15.70
C PHE A 200 -9.41 -3.95 -14.36
N LEU A 201 -8.28 -4.60 -14.03
CA LEU A 201 -7.50 -4.28 -12.84
C LEU A 201 -6.98 -2.85 -12.88
N PHE A 202 -6.41 -2.44 -14.02
CA PHE A 202 -5.85 -1.12 -14.24
C PHE A 202 -6.91 -0.03 -14.10
N VAL A 203 -8.02 -0.11 -14.84
CA VAL A 203 -9.07 0.91 -14.78
C VAL A 203 -9.66 1.03 -13.37
N THR A 204 -9.89 -0.10 -12.70
CA THR A 204 -10.47 -0.08 -11.34
C THR A 204 -9.51 0.49 -10.31
N HIS A 205 -8.23 0.09 -10.32
CA HIS A 205 -7.25 0.66 -9.39
C HIS A 205 -6.89 2.11 -9.73
N LEU A 206 -6.90 2.51 -11.00
CA LEU A 206 -6.67 3.90 -11.39
C LEU A 206 -7.74 4.81 -10.77
N VAL A 207 -9.02 4.49 -10.97
CA VAL A 207 -10.12 5.28 -10.40
C VAL A 207 -10.10 5.23 -8.87
N ALA A 208 -9.86 4.05 -8.28
CA ALA A 208 -9.78 3.90 -6.83
C ALA A 208 -8.63 4.70 -6.21
N THR A 209 -7.46 4.71 -6.84
CA THR A 209 -6.29 5.46 -6.38
C THR A 209 -6.50 6.96 -6.53
N LEU A 210 -7.17 7.44 -7.59
CA LEU A 210 -7.52 8.86 -7.72
C LEU A 210 -8.45 9.33 -6.59
N LEU A 211 -9.49 8.54 -6.27
CA LEU A 211 -10.39 8.85 -5.15
C LEU A 211 -9.66 8.80 -3.81
N THR A 212 -8.80 7.80 -3.63
CA THR A 212 -7.97 7.64 -2.43
C THR A 212 -6.98 8.79 -2.27
N PHE A 213 -6.40 9.27 -3.37
CA PHE A 213 -5.45 10.38 -3.36
C PHE A 213 -6.08 11.65 -2.80
N VAL A 214 -7.32 11.97 -3.20
CA VAL A 214 -8.07 13.10 -2.64
C VAL A 214 -8.30 12.94 -1.14
N ALA A 215 -8.72 11.76 -0.69
CA ALA A 215 -8.94 11.48 0.74
C ALA A 215 -7.64 11.56 1.55
N CYS A 216 -6.55 10.99 1.04
CA CYS A 216 -5.22 11.08 1.65
C CYS A 216 -4.77 12.54 1.72
N PHE A 217 -4.88 13.31 0.64
CA PHE A 217 -4.46 14.71 0.61
C PHE A 217 -5.14 15.51 1.73
N ILE A 218 -6.46 15.38 1.88
CA ILE A 218 -7.22 16.02 2.96
C ILE A 218 -6.71 15.59 4.35
N ALA A 219 -6.49 14.28 4.55
CA ALA A 219 -6.01 13.74 5.83
C ALA A 219 -4.56 14.17 6.16
N PHE A 220 -3.75 14.47 5.14
CA PHE A 220 -2.36 14.88 5.27
C PHE A 220 -2.19 16.39 5.52
N ILE A 221 -3.17 17.25 5.21
CA ILE A 221 -3.03 18.72 5.36
C ILE A 221 -2.48 19.12 6.75
N PRO A 222 -3.04 18.64 7.88
CA PRO A 222 -2.53 19.05 9.20
C PRO A 222 -1.09 18.61 9.42
N LEU A 223 -0.75 17.40 8.96
CA LEU A 223 0.60 16.86 9.07
C LEU A 223 1.59 17.63 8.19
N LEU A 224 1.20 18.01 6.97
CA LEU A 224 2.02 18.82 6.06
C LEU A 224 2.36 20.18 6.69
N ILE A 225 1.40 20.85 7.32
CA ILE A 225 1.64 22.12 8.02
C ILE A 225 2.69 21.92 9.12
N THR A 226 2.52 20.90 9.96
CA THR A 226 3.49 20.62 11.04
C THR A 226 4.88 20.22 10.52
N ILE A 227 4.95 19.47 9.40
CA ILE A 227 6.23 19.11 8.76
C ILE A 227 6.95 20.36 8.25
N LEU A 228 6.23 21.25 7.56
CA LEU A 228 6.80 22.47 7.01
C LEU A 228 7.31 23.39 8.13
N SER A 229 6.52 23.56 9.20
CA SER A 229 6.94 24.31 10.38
C SER A 229 8.19 23.71 11.04
N GLN A 230 8.25 22.39 11.24
CA GLN A 230 9.45 21.71 11.77
C GLN A 230 10.65 21.94 10.86
N THR A 231 10.50 21.75 9.55
CA THR A 231 11.60 21.86 8.58
C THR A 231 12.18 23.27 8.55
N ILE A 232 11.31 24.29 8.50
CA ILE A 232 11.73 25.69 8.50
C ILE A 232 12.42 26.06 9.82
N ASN A 233 11.86 25.63 10.96
CA ASN A 233 12.48 25.86 12.26
C ASN A 233 13.88 25.24 12.36
N GLN A 234 14.04 23.99 11.91
CA GLN A 234 15.34 23.32 11.92
C GLN A 234 16.33 24.01 10.98
N LEU A 235 15.89 24.49 9.82
CA LEU A 235 16.74 25.25 8.91
C LEU A 235 17.22 26.56 9.53
N GLY A 236 16.35 27.30 10.24
CA GLY A 236 16.73 28.49 11.01
C GLY A 236 17.73 28.17 12.13
N MET A 237 17.49 27.11 12.90
CA MET A 237 18.42 26.66 13.94
C MET A 237 19.80 26.23 13.41
N LEU A 238 19.86 25.69 12.19
CA LEU A 238 21.13 25.41 11.51
C LEU A 238 21.87 26.70 11.11
N ASN A 239 21.16 27.79 10.87
CA ASN A 239 21.72 29.12 10.58
C ASN A 239 22.09 29.91 11.85
N GLY A 240 21.84 29.36 13.05
CA GLY A 240 22.17 29.97 14.34
C GLY A 240 20.99 30.65 15.04
N ASP A 241 19.79 30.63 14.45
CA ASP A 241 18.61 31.20 15.10
C ASP A 241 18.16 30.35 16.30
N PRO A 242 17.59 30.96 17.36
CA PRO A 242 16.91 30.19 18.40
C PRO A 242 15.69 29.47 17.84
N SER A 243 15.21 28.44 18.55
CA SER A 243 14.00 27.73 18.15
C SER A 243 12.79 28.70 18.12
N GLY A 244 12.11 28.76 16.98
CA GLY A 244 10.92 29.59 16.75
C GLY A 244 9.60 28.88 17.01
N VAL A 245 9.62 27.59 17.34
CA VAL A 245 8.42 26.80 17.68
C VAL A 245 8.20 26.77 19.19
N PRO A 246 6.94 26.74 19.66
CA PRO A 246 6.65 26.65 21.09
C PRO A 246 7.06 25.28 21.65
N GLY A 247 7.36 25.21 22.95
CA GLY A 247 7.82 23.97 23.60
C GLY A 247 6.84 22.78 23.49
N TYR A 248 5.55 23.04 23.28
CA TYR A 248 4.54 21.97 23.08
C TYR A 248 4.48 21.43 21.65
N PHE A 249 5.23 22.00 20.71
CA PHE A 249 5.15 21.68 19.28
C PHE A 249 5.45 20.21 18.98
N ILE A 250 6.36 19.58 19.73
CA ILE A 250 6.65 18.15 19.58
C ILE A 250 5.42 17.28 19.87
N TYR A 251 4.64 17.61 20.89
CA TYR A 251 3.41 16.87 21.20
C TYR A 251 2.35 17.08 20.13
N LEU A 252 2.29 18.30 19.55
CA LEU A 252 1.41 18.58 18.42
C LEU A 252 1.80 17.73 17.20
N LEU A 253 3.09 17.67 16.85
CA LEU A 253 3.61 16.88 15.74
C LEU A 253 3.34 15.37 15.93
N VAL A 254 3.55 14.84 17.15
CA VAL A 254 3.24 13.45 17.49
C VAL A 254 1.75 13.18 17.36
N ALA A 255 0.89 14.08 17.87
CA ALA A 255 -0.55 13.90 17.81
C ALA A 255 -1.09 13.97 16.37
N THR A 256 -0.64 14.96 15.57
CA THR A 256 -1.08 15.09 14.17
C THR A 256 -0.63 13.91 13.33
N SER A 257 0.62 13.47 13.47
CA SER A 257 1.13 12.28 12.77
C SER A 257 0.37 11.01 13.17
N LEU A 258 0.13 10.77 14.46
CA LEU A 258 -0.63 9.61 14.93
C LEU A 258 -2.05 9.58 14.35
N ILE A 259 -2.76 10.71 14.43
CA ILE A 259 -4.13 10.84 13.90
C ILE A 259 -4.14 10.61 12.39
N THR A 260 -3.22 11.23 11.65
CA THR A 260 -3.11 11.05 10.19
C THR A 260 -2.82 9.58 9.85
N MET A 261 -1.83 8.95 10.46
CA MET A 261 -1.50 7.54 10.20
C MET A 261 -2.66 6.59 10.54
N TYR A 262 -3.42 6.88 11.59
CA TYR A 262 -4.61 6.11 11.95
C TYR A 262 -5.74 6.25 10.91
N ILE A 263 -5.99 7.47 10.40
CA ILE A 263 -6.95 7.71 9.32
C ILE A 263 -6.52 6.97 8.05
N LEU A 264 -5.23 7.03 7.70
CA LEU A 264 -4.68 6.33 6.52
C LEU A 264 -4.85 4.82 6.61
N CYS A 265 -4.81 4.22 7.81
CA CYS A 265 -5.11 2.81 7.97
C CYS A 265 -6.52 2.47 7.48
N PHE A 266 -7.54 3.27 7.80
CA PHE A 266 -8.92 3.03 7.35
C PHE A 266 -9.15 3.36 5.87
N ILE A 267 -8.45 4.35 5.33
CA ILE A 267 -8.39 4.57 3.88
C ILE A 267 -7.81 3.32 3.18
N GLY A 268 -6.77 2.72 3.77
CA GLY A 268 -6.20 1.45 3.31
C GLY A 268 -7.18 0.27 3.38
N VAL A 269 -8.02 0.19 4.42
CA VAL A 269 -9.09 -0.83 4.52
C VAL A 269 -10.07 -0.69 3.35
N TRP A 270 -10.44 0.53 2.97
CA TRP A 270 -11.33 0.75 1.82
C TRP A 270 -10.70 0.26 0.51
N MET A 271 -9.42 0.57 0.29
CA MET A 271 -8.68 0.04 -0.86
C MET A 271 -8.64 -1.49 -0.87
N PHE A 272 -8.46 -2.12 0.29
CA PHE A 272 -8.53 -3.57 0.42
C PHE A 272 -9.92 -4.12 0.03
N PHE A 273 -11.00 -3.46 0.43
CA PHE A 273 -12.36 -3.86 0.05
C PHE A 273 -12.61 -3.75 -1.46
N ILE A 274 -12.03 -2.75 -2.13
CA ILE A 274 -12.08 -2.65 -3.59
C ILE A 274 -11.40 -3.87 -4.22
N SER A 275 -10.18 -4.18 -3.79
CA SER A 275 -9.44 -5.35 -4.31
C SER A 275 -10.15 -6.67 -3.99
N TYR A 276 -10.87 -6.76 -2.87
CA TYR A 276 -11.75 -7.88 -2.53
C TYR A 276 -12.88 -8.10 -3.55
N TYR A 277 -13.61 -7.04 -3.93
CA TYR A 277 -14.66 -7.16 -4.95
C TYR A 277 -14.12 -7.39 -6.36
N ILE A 278 -12.97 -6.80 -6.69
CA ILE A 278 -12.24 -7.11 -7.93
C ILE A 278 -11.94 -8.61 -8.00
N TYR A 279 -11.42 -9.19 -6.91
CA TYR A 279 -11.13 -10.62 -6.83
C TYR A 279 -12.37 -11.47 -7.12
N GLY A 280 -13.49 -11.17 -6.44
CA GLY A 280 -14.76 -11.88 -6.66
C GLY A 280 -15.26 -11.81 -8.10
N SER A 281 -15.15 -10.64 -8.74
CA SER A 281 -15.57 -10.47 -10.13
C SER A 281 -14.67 -11.23 -11.11
N VAL A 282 -13.36 -11.24 -10.92
CA VAL A 282 -12.43 -11.97 -11.79
C VAL A 282 -12.65 -13.48 -11.69
N GLU A 283 -12.89 -14.01 -10.48
CA GLU A 283 -13.23 -15.43 -10.27
C GLU A 283 -14.49 -15.85 -11.03
N VAL A 284 -15.53 -15.02 -11.05
CA VAL A 284 -16.75 -15.29 -11.82
C VAL A 284 -16.48 -15.30 -13.32
N LYS A 285 -15.76 -14.29 -13.84
CA LYS A 285 -15.39 -14.19 -15.26
C LYS A 285 -14.60 -15.41 -15.71
N GLU A 286 -13.66 -15.88 -14.89
CA GLU A 286 -12.86 -17.08 -15.18
C GLU A 286 -13.67 -18.37 -15.15
N ARG A 287 -14.60 -18.52 -14.21
CA ARG A 287 -15.51 -19.68 -14.17
C ARG A 287 -16.40 -19.73 -15.41
N ALA A 288 -17.00 -18.60 -15.78
CA ALA A 288 -17.82 -18.48 -16.98
C ALA A 288 -17.01 -18.80 -18.25
N ALA A 289 -15.79 -18.24 -18.37
CA ALA A 289 -14.91 -18.51 -19.50
C ALA A 289 -14.49 -20.00 -19.59
N LYS A 290 -14.31 -20.70 -18.46
CA LYS A 290 -14.02 -22.14 -18.44
C LYS A 290 -15.22 -22.98 -18.84
N MET A 291 -16.43 -22.59 -18.42
CA MET A 291 -17.67 -23.28 -18.80
C MET A 291 -18.03 -23.08 -20.28
N ALA A 292 -17.63 -21.97 -20.89
CA ALA A 292 -17.87 -21.70 -22.31
C ALA A 292 -16.88 -22.42 -23.27
N LYS A 293 -15.68 -22.79 -22.78
CA LYS A 293 -14.63 -23.44 -23.60
C LYS A 293 -15.04 -24.77 -24.26
N PRO A 294 -15.77 -25.69 -23.58
CA PRO A 294 -16.29 -26.90 -24.20
C PRO A 294 -17.24 -26.62 -25.37
N PHE A 295 -18.12 -25.62 -25.23
CA PHE A 295 -19.08 -25.24 -26.28
C PHE A 295 -18.39 -24.58 -27.49
N ALA A 296 -17.33 -23.79 -27.27
CA ALA A 296 -16.56 -23.16 -28.35
C ALA A 296 -15.65 -24.13 -29.12
N LYS A 297 -15.33 -25.30 -28.55
CA LYS A 297 -14.50 -26.34 -29.18
C LYS A 297 -15.30 -27.42 -29.92
N SER A 298 -16.61 -27.27 -30.01
CA SER A 298 -17.50 -28.18 -30.75
C SER A 298 -18.08 -27.43 -31.96
N PRO A 299 -17.37 -27.34 -33.11
CA PRO A 299 -18.00 -26.85 -34.34
C PRO A 299 -19.09 -27.81 -34.83
N ASP A 300 -19.00 -29.10 -34.48
CA ASP A 300 -20.00 -30.10 -34.82
C ASP A 300 -20.89 -30.37 -33.60
N GLY A 301 -22.13 -29.88 -33.64
CA GLY A 301 -23.14 -30.09 -32.60
C GLY A 301 -23.54 -31.56 -32.41
N LYS A 302 -22.69 -32.37 -31.78
CA LYS A 302 -23.05 -33.70 -31.30
C LYS A 302 -22.96 -33.76 -29.78
N LEU A 303 -24.13 -33.65 -29.15
CA LEU A 303 -24.36 -34.13 -27.78
C LEU A 303 -23.92 -35.60 -27.71
N LYS A 304 -22.87 -35.88 -26.93
CA LYS A 304 -22.63 -37.25 -26.46
C LYS A 304 -23.63 -37.53 -25.35
N THR A 305 -24.74 -38.16 -25.71
CA THR A 305 -25.60 -38.88 -24.77
C THR A 305 -24.86 -40.14 -24.34
N HIS A 306 -24.49 -40.21 -23.05
CA HIS A 306 -24.02 -41.45 -22.45
C HIS A 306 -25.24 -42.36 -22.20
N GLY A 307 -25.27 -43.50 -22.88
CA GLY A 307 -26.00 -44.69 -22.45
C GLY A 307 -25.18 -45.50 -21.46
#